data_AF-A0A5C8B189-F1
#
_entry.id   AF-A0A5C8B189-F1
#
_cell.length_a   1.000
_cell.length_b   1.000
_cell.length_c   1.000
_cell.angle_alpha   90.00
_cell.angle_beta   90.00
_cell.angle_gamma   90.00
#
_symmetry.space_group_name_H-M   'P 1'
#
loop_
_entity.id
_entity.type
_entity.pdbx_description
1 polymer ?
#
loop_
_entity_poly.entity_id
_entity_poly.type
_entity_poly.pdbx_seq_one_letter_code
_entity_poly.pdbx_strand_id
1 'polypeptide(L)'
;TIALARLLKQAQPRLWDFCLKLRQKSAVLAEAGLDQPRANWKPFLHISGMFSHERGCMALVWPLAQHPSNKNEILVWDLAQDPRELFGLNADELRLRLFTKTADLPEGVTRLPLKSVHINKSPMVVGNLKVLTPALCQKWGIDLATALAHAEVAAAHSPSMDGIWAEVFTRPDRSLDTDVDEDLYGGFVGNEDRRVLERLRTLSGEQLADKHPAFADERLEELFFRYRARNFPDTLNDAELGRWQALRVARLHEGQGGGLSLQAFFERIDALGETLSDEDERGQDILGALYDYAEQIAP
;
A
#
# COMPACT_ATOMS: atom_id res chain seq x y z
N THR A 1 -21.93 -6.50 2.60
CA THR A 1 -21.60 -5.16 2.04
C THR A 1 -22.81 -4.39 1.53
N ILE A 2 -23.62 -4.91 0.59
CA ILE A 2 -24.76 -4.17 0.01
C ILE A 2 -25.77 -3.71 1.07
N ALA A 3 -26.14 -4.59 2.00
CA ALA A 3 -27.07 -4.24 3.08
C ALA A 3 -26.55 -3.09 3.96
N LEU A 4 -25.27 -3.12 4.33
CA LEU A 4 -24.63 -2.06 5.10
C LEU A 4 -24.62 -0.72 4.34
N ALA A 5 -24.30 -0.74 3.05
CA ALA A 5 -24.36 0.45 2.21
C ALA A 5 -25.79 1.04 2.14
N ARG A 6 -26.81 0.19 1.99
CA ARG A 6 -28.23 0.62 2.03
C ARG A 6 -28.60 1.24 3.38
N LEU A 7 -28.20 0.60 4.48
CA LEU A 7 -28.45 1.08 5.83
C LEU A 7 -27.82 2.47 6.05
N LEU A 8 -26.56 2.66 5.67
CA LEU A 8 -25.87 3.95 5.81
C LEU A 8 -26.54 5.04 4.97
N LYS A 9 -26.90 4.73 3.71
CA LYS A 9 -27.61 5.67 2.83
C LYS A 9 -28.97 6.09 3.40
N GLN A 10 -29.70 5.16 4.03
CA GLN A 10 -30.99 5.45 4.64
C GLN A 10 -30.85 6.25 5.95
N ALA A 11 -29.92 5.87 6.82
CA ALA A 11 -29.75 6.49 8.14
C ALA A 11 -29.06 7.86 8.08
N GLN A 12 -28.10 8.05 7.16
CA GLN A 12 -27.28 9.25 7.04
C GLN A 12 -27.07 9.64 5.57
N PRO A 13 -28.12 10.03 4.83
CA PRO A 13 -28.04 10.28 3.38
C PRO A 13 -27.03 11.36 2.99
N ARG A 14 -26.94 12.46 3.77
CA ARG A 14 -25.98 13.54 3.49
C ARG A 14 -24.52 13.09 3.67
N LEU A 15 -24.24 12.32 4.71
CA LEU A 15 -22.92 11.75 4.94
C LEU A 15 -22.58 10.75 3.84
N TRP A 16 -23.54 9.90 3.44
CA TRP A 16 -23.37 8.97 2.34
C TRP A 16 -22.96 9.68 1.04
N ASP A 17 -23.70 10.72 0.65
CA ASP A 17 -23.42 11.46 -0.59
C ASP A 17 -22.06 12.19 -0.52
N PHE A 18 -21.73 12.75 0.65
CA PHE A 18 -20.42 13.35 0.92
C PHE A 18 -19.28 12.34 0.75
N CYS A 19 -19.35 11.18 1.43
CA CYS A 19 -18.35 10.13 1.34
C CYS A 19 -18.21 9.60 -0.09
N LEU A 20 -19.34 9.39 -0.78
CA LEU A 20 -19.35 8.87 -2.15
C LEU A 20 -18.74 9.85 -3.14
N LYS A 21 -18.86 11.17 -2.91
CA LYS A 21 -18.22 12.22 -3.72
C LYS A 21 -16.70 12.12 -3.64
N LEU A 22 -16.13 11.81 -2.48
CA LEU A 22 -14.68 11.71 -2.23
C LEU A 22 -13.99 10.53 -2.97
N ARG A 23 -14.72 9.71 -3.73
CA ARG A 23 -14.11 8.76 -4.67
C ARG A 23 -13.35 9.45 -5.82
N GLN A 24 -13.66 10.72 -6.09
CA GLN A 24 -13.03 11.51 -7.16
C GLN A 24 -11.84 12.30 -6.60
N LYS A 25 -10.67 12.21 -7.24
CA LYS A 25 -9.45 12.90 -6.80
C LYS A 25 -9.63 14.42 -6.68
N SER A 26 -10.31 15.04 -7.65
CA SER A 26 -10.60 16.47 -7.65
C SER A 26 -11.47 16.87 -6.46
N ALA A 27 -12.47 16.06 -6.10
CA ALA A 27 -13.30 16.31 -4.94
C ALA A 27 -12.53 16.21 -3.61
N VAL A 28 -11.57 15.28 -3.51
CA VAL A 28 -10.67 15.17 -2.35
C VAL A 28 -9.82 16.43 -2.21
N LEU A 29 -9.20 16.88 -3.30
CA LEU A 29 -8.37 18.09 -3.30
C LEU A 29 -9.18 19.33 -2.90
N ALA A 30 -10.37 19.50 -3.48
CA ALA A 30 -11.27 20.61 -3.16
C ALA A 30 -11.76 20.57 -1.71
N GLU A 31 -12.15 19.40 -1.19
CA GLU A 31 -12.62 19.25 0.19
C GLU A 31 -11.50 19.51 1.22
N ALA A 32 -10.27 19.10 0.91
CA ALA A 32 -9.10 19.35 1.74
C ALA A 32 -8.50 20.77 1.56
N GLY A 33 -9.02 21.57 0.61
CA GLY A 33 -8.50 22.90 0.28
C GLY A 33 -7.12 22.90 -0.39
N LEU A 34 -6.75 21.79 -1.04
CA LEU A 34 -5.44 21.57 -1.67
C LEU A 34 -5.42 21.91 -3.17
N ASP A 35 -6.58 22.27 -3.74
CA ASP A 35 -6.71 22.82 -5.10
C ASP A 35 -6.39 24.33 -5.17
N GLN A 36 -6.07 24.94 -4.03
CA GLN A 36 -5.67 26.33 -3.89
C GLN A 36 -4.14 26.47 -3.80
N PRO A 37 -3.58 27.67 -4.04
CA PRO A 37 -2.16 27.94 -3.77
C PRO A 37 -1.78 27.55 -2.34
N ARG A 38 -0.58 27.00 -2.14
CA ARG A 38 -0.13 26.47 -0.85
C ARG A 38 -0.19 27.47 0.30
N ALA A 39 0.00 28.76 0.02
CA ALA A 39 -0.16 29.83 1.01
C ALA A 39 -1.57 29.89 1.64
N ASN A 40 -2.57 29.28 0.99
CA ASN A 40 -3.97 29.22 1.45
C ASN A 40 -4.36 27.84 2.00
N TRP A 41 -3.43 26.88 2.09
CA TRP A 41 -3.73 25.57 2.66
C TRP A 41 -4.12 25.72 4.14
N LYS A 42 -4.99 24.81 4.58
CA LYS A 42 -5.61 24.81 5.90
C LYS A 42 -5.55 23.43 6.52
N PRO A 43 -5.67 23.32 7.86
CA PRO A 43 -5.85 22.02 8.46
C PRO A 43 -7.18 21.41 8.03
N PHE A 44 -7.22 20.10 7.87
CA PHE A 44 -8.44 19.34 7.59
C PHE A 44 -8.48 18.08 8.45
N LEU A 45 -9.69 17.57 8.71
CA LEU A 45 -9.87 16.31 9.42
C LEU A 45 -9.65 15.15 8.44
N HIS A 46 -8.83 14.18 8.82
CA HIS A 46 -8.65 12.94 8.07
C HIS A 46 -9.10 11.74 8.91
N ILE A 47 -9.92 10.86 8.30
CA ILE A 47 -10.33 9.60 8.91
C ILE A 47 -9.57 8.45 8.23
N SER A 48 -8.85 7.67 9.02
CA SER A 48 -8.04 6.55 8.54
C SER A 48 -7.82 5.52 9.64
N GLY A 49 -7.89 4.23 9.30
CA GLY A 49 -7.55 3.14 10.23
C GLY A 49 -6.08 3.13 10.68
N MET A 50 -5.24 4.01 10.15
CA MET A 50 -3.87 4.24 10.65
C MET A 50 -3.83 5.11 11.91
N PHE A 51 -4.92 5.81 12.24
CA PHE A 51 -5.08 6.49 13.52
C PHE A 51 -5.76 5.54 14.51
N SER A 52 -5.40 5.65 15.79
CA SER A 52 -5.96 4.79 16.85
C SER A 52 -7.48 4.83 16.89
N HIS A 53 -8.10 3.68 17.17
CA HIS A 53 -9.55 3.57 17.39
C HIS A 53 -10.01 4.41 18.61
N GLU A 54 -9.11 4.66 19.57
CA GLU A 54 -9.39 5.51 20.75
C GLU A 54 -9.64 6.96 20.36
N ARG A 55 -9.08 7.39 19.22
CA ARG A 55 -9.33 8.72 18.61
C ARG A 55 -10.43 8.67 17.56
N GLY A 56 -11.20 7.57 17.49
CA GLY A 56 -12.22 7.36 16.47
C GLY A 56 -11.66 7.28 15.05
N CYS A 57 -10.40 6.84 14.92
CA CYS A 57 -9.66 6.81 13.66
C CYS A 57 -9.53 8.20 12.99
N MET A 58 -9.54 9.28 13.78
CA MET A 58 -9.49 10.67 13.33
C MET A 58 -8.18 11.36 13.71
N ALA A 59 -7.71 12.23 12.82
CA ALA A 59 -6.71 13.24 13.14
C ALA A 59 -7.01 14.55 12.41
N LEU A 60 -6.82 15.68 13.11
CA LEU A 60 -6.67 16.96 12.44
C LEU A 60 -5.26 17.00 11.86
N VAL A 61 -5.13 17.25 10.56
CA VAL A 61 -3.83 17.18 9.89
C VAL A 61 -3.50 18.46 9.15
N TRP A 62 -2.21 18.77 9.07
CA TRP A 62 -1.68 19.86 8.24
C TRP A 62 -0.98 19.31 7.00
N PRO A 63 -1.30 19.78 5.78
CA PRO A 63 -0.59 19.37 4.57
C PRO A 63 0.81 20.00 4.51
N LEU A 64 1.83 19.16 4.46
CA LEU A 64 3.24 19.57 4.41
C LEU A 64 3.70 19.80 2.97
N ALA A 65 3.53 18.80 2.11
CA ALA A 65 3.96 18.81 0.71
C ALA A 65 3.25 17.74 -0.12
N GLN A 66 3.30 17.86 -1.44
CA GLN A 66 3.02 16.73 -2.33
C GLN A 66 4.22 15.79 -2.34
N HIS A 67 3.97 14.47 -2.35
CA HIS A 67 5.05 13.49 -2.38
C HIS A 67 5.88 13.62 -3.66
N PRO A 68 7.23 13.64 -3.59
CA PRO A 68 8.09 14.02 -4.72
C PRO A 68 7.97 13.10 -5.93
N SER A 69 7.81 11.79 -5.71
CA SER A 69 7.68 10.78 -6.78
C SER A 69 6.26 10.25 -7.01
N ASN A 70 5.29 10.60 -6.16
CA ASN A 70 3.90 10.15 -6.31
C ASN A 70 2.93 11.32 -6.20
N LYS A 71 2.50 11.83 -7.36
CA LYS A 71 1.55 12.95 -7.43
C LYS A 71 0.19 12.69 -6.76
N ASN A 72 -0.15 11.44 -6.45
CA ASN A 72 -1.40 11.11 -5.75
C ASN A 72 -1.24 11.10 -4.22
N GLU A 73 -0.06 11.38 -3.69
CA GLU A 73 0.22 11.36 -2.27
C GLU A 73 0.48 12.78 -1.74
N ILE A 74 -0.19 13.12 -0.65
CA ILE A 74 0.03 14.36 0.10
C ILE A 74 0.61 13.97 1.46
N LEU A 75 1.78 14.49 1.78
CA LEU A 75 2.39 14.36 3.10
C LEU A 75 1.64 15.26 4.07
N VAL A 76 1.19 14.69 5.18
CA VAL A 76 0.45 15.40 6.22
C VAL A 76 1.05 15.14 7.58
N TRP A 77 0.99 16.15 8.46
CA TRP A 77 1.38 16.06 9.86
C TRP A 77 0.14 15.91 10.74
N ASP A 78 0.14 15.00 11.70
CA ASP A 78 -0.90 14.91 12.73
C ASP A 78 -0.72 16.02 13.78
N LEU A 79 -1.67 16.97 13.79
CA LEU A 79 -1.62 18.15 14.64
C LEU A 79 -1.89 17.87 16.12
N ALA A 80 -2.17 16.62 16.50
CA ALA A 80 -2.08 16.22 17.91
C ALA A 80 -0.64 16.35 18.45
N GLN A 81 0.37 16.39 17.59
CA GLN A 81 1.77 16.54 17.94
C GLN A 81 2.33 17.88 17.45
N ASP A 82 3.30 18.41 18.18
CA ASP A 82 3.92 19.70 17.88
C ASP A 82 4.83 19.62 16.64
N PRO A 83 4.53 20.35 15.54
CA PRO A 83 5.31 20.29 14.32
C PRO A 83 6.71 20.89 14.46
N ARG A 84 7.03 21.59 15.57
CA ARG A 84 8.40 22.11 15.81
C ARG A 84 9.45 21.02 15.81
N GLU A 85 9.08 19.80 16.19
CA GLU A 85 9.98 18.65 16.14
C GLU A 85 10.47 18.32 14.72
N LEU A 86 9.70 18.69 13.70
CA LEU A 86 10.07 18.48 12.31
C LEU A 86 11.16 19.47 11.86
N PHE A 87 11.12 20.70 12.37
CA PHE A 87 11.94 21.79 11.85
C PHE A 87 13.37 21.69 12.40
N GLY A 88 14.34 21.63 11.48
CA GLY A 88 15.75 21.49 11.82
C GLY A 88 16.29 20.07 11.66
N LEU A 89 15.43 19.07 11.43
CA LEU A 89 15.87 17.73 11.06
C LEU A 89 16.42 17.72 9.63
N ASN A 90 17.54 17.04 9.43
CA ASN A 90 18.07 16.75 8.10
C ASN A 90 17.40 15.51 7.47
N ALA A 91 17.70 15.23 6.20
CA ALA A 91 17.05 14.16 5.47
C ALA A 91 17.32 12.77 6.07
N ASP A 92 18.52 12.51 6.57
CA ASP A 92 18.89 11.24 7.19
C ASP A 92 18.15 11.01 8.52
N GLU A 93 18.03 12.04 9.34
CA GLU A 93 17.24 11.99 10.59
C GLU A 93 15.76 11.74 10.32
N LEU A 94 15.19 12.40 9.31
CA LEU A 94 13.82 12.15 8.86
C LEU A 94 13.67 10.71 8.36
N ARG A 95 14.60 10.20 7.53
CA ARG A 95 14.57 8.82 7.03
C ARG A 95 14.63 7.80 8.16
N LEU A 96 15.55 8.00 9.12
CA LEU A 96 15.68 7.15 10.29
C LEU A 96 14.35 7.06 11.06
N ARG A 97 13.70 8.21 11.30
CA ARG A 97 12.46 8.25 12.09
C ARG A 97 11.21 7.79 11.33
N LEU A 98 11.19 7.88 10.01
CA LEU A 98 10.06 7.50 9.16
C LEU A 98 10.09 6.03 8.74
N PHE A 99 11.27 5.51 8.39
CA PHE A 99 11.40 4.21 7.73
C PHE A 99 11.93 3.10 8.64
N THR A 100 12.46 3.41 9.82
CA THR A 100 12.83 2.41 10.83
C THR A 100 11.60 1.94 11.59
N LYS A 101 11.48 0.63 11.83
CA LYS A 101 10.42 0.07 12.67
C LYS A 101 10.53 0.67 14.07
N THR A 102 9.40 0.93 14.72
CA THR A 102 9.40 1.57 16.05
C THR A 102 10.24 0.81 17.09
N ALA A 103 10.26 -0.52 17.02
CA ALA A 103 11.07 -1.36 17.92
C ALA A 103 12.59 -1.24 17.69
N ASP A 104 13.00 -0.78 16.51
CA ASP A 104 14.40 -0.67 16.08
C ASP A 104 14.90 0.79 16.16
N LEU A 105 14.07 1.73 16.63
CA LEU A 105 14.47 3.12 16.81
C LEU A 105 15.42 3.26 18.01
N PRO A 106 16.43 4.16 17.94
CA PRO A 106 17.29 4.45 19.09
C PRO A 106 16.49 4.91 20.31
N GLU A 107 17.02 4.65 21.50
CA GLU A 107 16.42 5.11 22.75
C GLU A 107 16.22 6.64 22.75
N GLY A 108 15.03 7.09 23.15
CA GLY A 108 14.64 8.50 23.14
C GLY A 108 14.21 9.04 21.78
N VAL A 109 14.34 8.27 20.68
CA VAL A 109 13.88 8.67 19.34
C VAL A 109 12.50 8.09 19.07
N THR A 110 11.54 8.96 18.77
CA THR A 110 10.16 8.56 18.45
C THR A 110 9.91 8.61 16.95
N ARG A 111 8.95 7.81 16.47
CA ARG A 111 8.49 7.89 15.08
C ARG A 111 7.79 9.24 14.86
N LEU A 112 8.12 9.89 13.75
CA LEU A 112 7.47 11.14 13.37
C LEU A 112 5.98 10.91 13.05
N PRO A 113 5.07 11.78 13.52
CA PRO A 113 3.63 11.73 13.28
C PRO A 113 3.26 12.23 11.87
N LEU A 114 4.04 11.79 10.88
CA LEU A 114 3.86 12.07 9.46
C LEU A 114 3.12 10.91 8.81
N LYS A 115 2.16 11.24 7.95
CA LYS A 115 1.38 10.27 7.18
C LYS A 115 1.28 10.72 5.72
N SER A 116 1.17 9.76 4.80
CA SER A 116 0.74 10.04 3.43
C SER A 116 -0.77 9.84 3.24
N VAL A 117 -1.43 10.82 2.61
CA VAL A 117 -2.83 10.76 2.17
C VAL A 117 -2.86 10.50 0.67
N HIS A 118 -3.38 9.33 0.28
CA HIS A 118 -3.49 8.92 -1.11
C HIS A 118 -4.81 9.39 -1.73
N ILE A 119 -4.80 10.48 -2.50
CA ILE A 119 -6.02 11.09 -3.08
C ILE A 119 -6.73 10.18 -4.10
N ASN A 120 -6.05 9.15 -4.62
CA ASN A 120 -6.61 8.17 -5.55
C ASN A 120 -7.20 6.91 -4.88
N LYS A 121 -7.18 6.83 -3.54
CA LYS A 121 -7.71 5.70 -2.76
C LYS A 121 -8.96 6.06 -1.95
N SER A 122 -9.75 7.03 -2.45
CA SER A 122 -10.98 7.53 -1.80
C SER A 122 -10.80 7.90 -0.32
N PRO A 123 -9.79 8.72 0.05
CA PRO A 123 -9.54 9.05 1.45
C PRO A 123 -10.67 9.90 2.02
N MET A 124 -11.01 9.66 3.28
CA MET A 124 -11.98 10.47 4.00
C MET A 124 -11.31 11.74 4.51
N VAL A 125 -11.68 12.89 3.95
CA VAL A 125 -11.18 14.21 4.32
C VAL A 125 -12.36 15.14 4.57
N VAL A 126 -12.26 16.02 5.55
CA VAL A 126 -13.30 17.02 5.86
C VAL A 126 -12.61 18.35 6.14
N GLY A 127 -12.78 19.32 5.25
CA GLY A 127 -12.22 20.67 5.42
C GLY A 127 -13.04 21.52 6.40
N ASN A 128 -14.33 21.24 6.54
CA ASN A 128 -15.18 21.95 7.49
C ASN A 128 -15.01 21.41 8.92
N LEU A 129 -14.13 22.05 9.69
CA LEU A 129 -13.83 21.64 11.07
C LEU A 129 -15.01 21.77 12.05
N LYS A 130 -16.13 22.42 11.67
CA LYS A 130 -17.34 22.50 12.51
C LYS A 130 -17.96 21.13 12.80
N VAL A 131 -17.58 20.08 12.06
CA VAL A 131 -17.96 18.70 12.38
C VAL A 131 -17.39 18.23 13.72
N LEU A 132 -16.29 18.81 14.19
CA LEU A 132 -15.68 18.54 15.50
C LEU A 132 -16.40 19.35 16.58
N THR A 133 -17.58 18.89 16.97
CA THR A 133 -18.32 19.48 18.09
C THR A 133 -17.59 19.25 19.42
N PRO A 134 -17.81 20.08 20.46
CA PRO A 134 -17.20 19.85 21.78
C PRO A 134 -17.46 18.45 22.34
N ALA A 135 -18.65 17.89 22.11
CA ALA A 135 -19.00 16.53 22.51
C ALA A 135 -18.19 15.47 21.77
N LEU A 136 -17.91 15.65 20.48
CA LEU A 136 -17.05 14.75 19.71
C LEU A 136 -15.59 14.87 20.14
N CYS A 137 -15.11 16.10 20.36
CA CYS A 137 -13.76 16.33 20.86
C CYS A 137 -13.54 15.67 22.22
N GLN A 138 -14.50 15.82 23.14
CA GLN A 138 -14.45 15.16 24.44
C GLN A 138 -14.52 13.64 24.31
N LYS A 139 -15.43 13.11 23.48
CA LYS A 139 -15.59 11.67 23.28
C LYS A 139 -14.32 10.99 22.77
N TRP A 140 -13.59 11.66 21.88
CA TRP A 140 -12.44 11.07 21.18
C TRP A 140 -11.09 11.64 21.62
N GLY A 141 -11.06 12.43 22.70
CA GLY A 141 -9.83 13.02 23.24
C GLY A 141 -9.11 13.96 22.28
N ILE A 142 -9.85 14.73 21.48
CA ILE A 142 -9.28 15.68 20.51
C ILE A 142 -9.17 17.06 21.17
N ASP A 143 -7.94 17.53 21.42
CA ASP A 143 -7.69 18.91 21.80
C ASP A 143 -7.60 19.80 20.55
N LEU A 144 -8.74 20.37 20.16
CA LEU A 144 -8.85 21.21 18.97
C LEU A 144 -8.07 22.53 19.12
N ALA A 145 -7.98 23.10 20.33
CA ALA A 145 -7.29 24.37 20.54
C ALA A 145 -5.77 24.19 20.33
N THR A 146 -5.19 23.15 20.94
CA THR A 146 -3.77 22.80 20.76
C THR A 146 -3.49 22.46 19.30
N ALA A 147 -4.34 21.67 18.65
CA ALA A 147 -4.15 21.29 17.25
C ALA A 147 -4.18 22.51 16.29
N LEU A 148 -5.02 23.52 16.57
CA LEU A 148 -5.05 24.75 15.79
C LEU A 148 -3.81 25.63 16.05
N ALA A 149 -3.32 25.70 17.29
CA ALA A 149 -2.05 26.38 17.59
C ALA A 149 -0.87 25.71 16.85
N HIS A 150 -0.82 24.38 16.83
CA HIS A 150 0.13 23.63 16.02
C HIS A 150 -0.01 23.92 14.52
N ALA A 151 -1.25 24.12 14.02
CA ALA A 151 -1.48 24.45 12.61
C ALA A 151 -0.87 25.82 12.24
N GLU A 152 -0.96 26.81 13.12
CA GLU A 152 -0.32 28.12 12.92
C GLU A 152 1.20 27.99 12.81
N VAL A 153 1.80 27.19 13.70
CA VAL A 153 3.24 26.91 13.67
C VAL A 153 3.63 26.19 12.39
N ALA A 154 2.87 25.18 11.97
CA ALA A 154 3.09 24.46 10.72
C ALA A 154 2.96 25.37 9.49
N ALA A 155 1.97 26.26 9.47
CA ALA A 155 1.77 27.23 8.39
C ALA A 155 2.98 28.17 8.23
N ALA A 156 3.51 28.65 9.36
CA ALA A 156 4.63 29.59 9.35
C ALA A 156 5.96 28.93 8.94
N HIS A 157 6.19 27.67 9.29
CA HIS A 157 7.52 27.05 9.19
C HIS A 157 7.62 25.91 8.17
N SER A 158 6.53 25.22 7.81
CA SER A 158 6.58 24.13 6.83
C SER A 158 7.18 24.50 5.46
N PRO A 159 7.09 25.75 4.95
CA PRO A 159 7.81 26.13 3.73
C PRO A 159 9.34 26.02 3.85
N SER A 160 9.92 26.06 5.05
CA SER A 160 11.37 25.87 5.22
C SER A 160 11.82 24.43 4.94
N MET A 161 10.88 23.49 4.88
CA MET A 161 11.12 22.08 4.55
C MET A 161 11.04 21.81 3.04
N ASP A 162 10.91 22.83 2.22
CA ASP A 162 10.83 22.65 0.77
C ASP A 162 12.14 22.10 0.21
N GLY A 163 12.06 21.11 -0.68
CA GLY A 163 13.21 20.42 -1.25
C GLY A 163 13.66 19.19 -0.44
N ILE A 164 13.61 19.23 0.90
CA ILE A 164 14.08 18.11 1.74
C ILE A 164 13.31 16.82 1.47
N TRP A 165 12.02 16.93 1.13
CA TRP A 165 11.18 15.77 0.86
C TRP A 165 11.70 14.91 -0.29
N ALA A 166 12.31 15.52 -1.32
CA ALA A 166 12.89 14.77 -2.43
C ALA A 166 14.04 13.88 -1.95
N GLU A 167 14.91 14.41 -1.10
CA GLU A 167 16.02 13.67 -0.48
C GLU A 167 15.51 12.58 0.47
N VAL A 168 14.57 12.92 1.35
CA VAL A 168 13.96 11.98 2.31
C VAL A 168 13.34 10.78 1.59
N PHE A 169 12.55 11.01 0.53
CA PHE A 169 11.84 9.97 -0.20
C PHE A 169 12.60 9.43 -1.41
N THR A 170 13.90 9.72 -1.54
CA THR A 170 14.75 9.08 -2.55
C THR A 170 14.80 7.58 -2.23
N ARG A 171 14.35 6.76 -3.18
CA ARG A 171 14.43 5.31 -3.02
C ARG A 171 15.89 4.88 -3.20
N PRO A 172 16.40 3.93 -2.39
CA PRO A 172 17.65 3.28 -2.73
C PRO A 172 17.51 2.63 -4.11
N ASP A 173 18.65 2.46 -4.81
CA ASP A 173 18.66 1.81 -6.11
C ASP A 173 17.93 0.46 -6.01
N ARG A 174 17.07 0.23 -7.01
CA ARG A 174 16.26 -0.98 -7.13
C ARG A 174 17.22 -2.16 -7.12
N SER A 175 17.08 -3.09 -6.18
CA SER A 175 17.89 -4.31 -6.21
C SER A 175 17.56 -5.04 -7.51
N LEU A 176 18.60 -5.36 -8.28
CA LEU A 176 18.50 -6.16 -9.51
C LEU A 176 17.86 -7.54 -9.24
N ASP A 177 17.79 -7.95 -7.97
CA ASP A 177 17.23 -9.22 -7.51
C ASP A 177 15.70 -9.19 -7.30
N THR A 178 15.00 -8.11 -7.65
CA THR A 178 13.53 -8.06 -7.47
C THR A 178 12.85 -8.99 -8.47
N ASP A 179 12.08 -9.97 -7.99
CA ASP A 179 11.36 -10.89 -8.85
C ASP A 179 10.25 -10.17 -9.63
N VAL A 180 10.09 -10.51 -10.92
CA VAL A 180 9.13 -9.83 -11.79
C VAL A 180 7.67 -9.94 -11.35
N ASP A 181 7.28 -10.98 -10.60
CA ASP A 181 5.93 -11.12 -10.06
C ASP A 181 5.67 -10.13 -8.90
N GLU A 182 6.72 -9.67 -8.22
CA GLU A 182 6.65 -8.70 -7.11
C GLU A 182 6.81 -7.25 -7.59
N ASP A 183 7.25 -7.07 -8.84
CA ASP A 183 7.68 -5.79 -9.36
C ASP A 183 6.58 -5.00 -10.09
N LEU A 184 5.33 -5.16 -9.66
CA LEU A 184 4.18 -4.44 -10.24
C LEU A 184 4.32 -2.92 -10.12
N TYR A 185 4.95 -2.44 -9.05
CA TYR A 185 5.05 -1.00 -8.73
C TYR A 185 6.38 -0.35 -9.10
N GLY A 186 7.32 -1.09 -9.69
CA GLY A 186 8.60 -0.50 -10.06
C GLY A 186 8.61 0.26 -11.39
N GLY A 187 7.50 0.32 -12.10
CA GLY A 187 7.34 1.19 -13.26
C GLY A 187 6.07 0.94 -14.05
N PHE A 188 5.58 1.96 -14.75
CA PHE A 188 4.47 1.79 -15.71
C PHE A 188 5.02 1.25 -17.03
N VAL A 189 4.33 0.25 -17.58
CA VAL A 189 4.62 -0.27 -18.93
C VAL A 189 4.35 0.81 -19.99
N GLY A 190 5.33 1.01 -20.88
CA GLY A 190 5.25 1.97 -21.97
C GLY A 190 4.16 1.67 -22.98
N ASN A 191 3.81 2.66 -23.82
CA ASN A 191 2.71 2.52 -24.78
C ASN A 191 3.01 1.48 -25.89
N GLU A 192 4.27 1.31 -26.28
CA GLU A 192 4.68 0.34 -27.29
C GLU A 192 4.52 -1.09 -26.78
N ASP A 193 5.13 -1.39 -25.63
CA ASP A 193 4.99 -2.67 -24.94
C ASP A 193 3.51 -2.99 -24.64
N ARG A 194 2.71 -2.00 -24.23
CA ARG A 194 1.27 -2.19 -24.02
C ARG A 194 0.56 -2.71 -25.28
N ARG A 195 0.86 -2.13 -26.44
CA ARG A 195 0.27 -2.59 -27.73
C ARG A 195 0.73 -3.99 -28.09
N VAL A 196 1.99 -4.35 -27.78
CA VAL A 196 2.50 -5.71 -27.97
C VAL A 196 1.72 -6.69 -27.08
N LEU A 197 1.61 -6.40 -25.78
CA LEU A 197 0.87 -7.21 -24.82
C LEU A 197 -0.61 -7.36 -25.18
N GLU A 198 -1.27 -6.30 -25.64
CA GLU A 198 -2.65 -6.34 -26.11
C GLU A 198 -2.84 -7.33 -27.28
N ARG A 199 -1.91 -7.35 -28.23
CA ARG A 199 -1.93 -8.34 -29.34
C ARG A 199 -1.64 -9.76 -28.86
N LEU A 200 -0.66 -9.94 -27.97
CA LEU A 200 -0.33 -11.28 -27.45
C LEU A 200 -1.52 -11.90 -26.72
N ARG A 201 -2.28 -11.09 -25.97
CA ARG A 201 -3.47 -11.55 -25.23
C ARG A 201 -4.62 -12.04 -26.11
N THR A 202 -4.60 -11.76 -27.42
CA THR A 202 -5.62 -12.28 -28.35
C THR A 202 -5.25 -13.62 -28.97
N LEU A 203 -4.03 -14.12 -28.73
CA LEU A 203 -3.51 -15.36 -29.30
C LEU A 203 -3.81 -16.57 -28.43
N SER A 204 -3.94 -17.75 -29.04
CA SER A 204 -4.01 -19.03 -28.33
C SER A 204 -2.65 -19.43 -27.75
N GLY A 205 -2.63 -20.37 -26.80
CA GLY A 205 -1.38 -20.90 -26.23
C GLY A 205 -0.42 -21.46 -27.28
N GLU A 206 -0.95 -22.15 -28.29
CA GLU A 206 -0.19 -22.66 -29.45
C GLU A 206 0.42 -21.51 -30.26
N GLN A 207 -0.37 -20.48 -30.58
CA GLN A 207 0.10 -19.31 -31.31
C GLN A 207 1.14 -18.50 -30.53
N LEU A 208 1.10 -18.55 -29.20
CA LEU A 208 2.05 -17.89 -28.32
C LEU A 208 3.39 -18.62 -28.23
N ALA A 209 3.42 -19.93 -28.47
CA ALA A 209 4.65 -20.73 -28.42
C ALA A 209 5.70 -20.24 -29.44
N ASP A 210 5.24 -19.80 -30.62
CA ASP A 210 6.09 -19.30 -31.70
C ASP A 210 6.39 -17.79 -31.60
N LYS A 211 6.06 -17.12 -30.49
CA LYS A 211 6.28 -15.67 -30.33
C LYS A 211 7.52 -15.36 -29.51
N HIS A 212 8.35 -14.50 -30.10
CA HIS A 212 9.51 -13.88 -29.45
C HIS A 212 9.38 -12.36 -29.51
N PRO A 213 8.46 -11.76 -28.73
CA PRO A 213 8.33 -10.31 -28.66
C PRO A 213 9.60 -9.70 -28.07
N ALA A 214 10.05 -8.58 -28.61
CA ALA A 214 11.03 -7.72 -27.98
C ALA A 214 10.29 -6.64 -27.17
N PHE A 215 10.61 -6.52 -25.89
CA PHE A 215 10.04 -5.52 -25.01
C PHE A 215 11.07 -4.45 -24.67
N ALA A 216 10.63 -3.21 -24.51
CA ALA A 216 11.47 -2.15 -23.96
C ALA A 216 11.62 -2.31 -22.43
N ASP A 217 10.57 -2.82 -21.78
CA ASP A 217 10.56 -3.16 -20.37
C ASP A 217 11.07 -4.60 -20.14
N GLU A 218 12.27 -4.72 -19.59
CA GLU A 218 12.99 -5.99 -19.35
C GLU A 218 12.18 -6.99 -18.51
N ARG A 219 11.24 -6.52 -17.67
CA ARG A 219 10.40 -7.39 -16.83
C ARG A 219 9.46 -8.26 -17.66
N LEU A 220 9.07 -7.77 -18.84
CA LEU A 220 8.03 -8.39 -19.65
C LEU A 220 8.48 -9.68 -20.32
N GLU A 221 9.78 -9.86 -20.56
CA GLU A 221 10.32 -11.11 -21.12
C GLU A 221 10.10 -12.29 -20.17
N GLU A 222 10.51 -12.13 -18.91
CA GLU A 222 10.30 -13.13 -17.87
C GLU A 222 8.81 -13.32 -17.56
N LEU A 223 8.02 -12.24 -17.47
CA LEU A 223 6.57 -12.34 -17.25
C LEU A 223 5.87 -13.10 -18.38
N PHE A 224 6.27 -12.87 -19.63
CA PHE A 224 5.70 -13.57 -20.78
C PHE A 224 6.01 -15.07 -20.74
N PHE A 225 7.26 -15.43 -20.42
CA PHE A 225 7.66 -16.83 -20.21
C PHE A 225 6.83 -17.49 -19.10
N ARG A 226 6.75 -16.88 -17.91
CA ARG A 226 5.99 -17.43 -16.77
C ARG A 226 4.50 -17.50 -17.05
N TYR A 227 3.95 -16.54 -17.77
CA TYR A 227 2.56 -16.59 -18.22
C TYR A 227 2.30 -17.81 -19.10
N ARG A 228 3.16 -18.08 -20.10
CA ARG A 228 3.06 -19.29 -20.92
C ARG A 228 3.20 -20.55 -20.08
N ALA A 229 4.23 -20.64 -19.24
CA ALA A 229 4.48 -21.84 -18.44
C ALA A 229 3.37 -22.19 -17.45
N ARG A 230 2.70 -21.17 -16.86
CA ARG A 230 1.59 -21.36 -15.93
C ARG A 230 0.27 -21.75 -16.61
N ASN A 231 0.00 -21.21 -17.79
CA ASN A 231 -1.33 -21.30 -18.42
C ASN A 231 -1.38 -22.26 -19.62
N PHE A 232 -0.23 -22.50 -20.26
CA PHE A 232 -0.08 -23.33 -21.45
C PHE A 232 1.19 -24.21 -21.34
N PRO A 233 1.33 -25.01 -20.27
CA PRO A 233 2.55 -25.80 -20.04
C PRO A 233 2.84 -26.79 -21.19
N ASP A 234 1.80 -27.30 -21.85
CA ASP A 234 1.92 -28.23 -22.98
C ASP A 234 2.54 -27.59 -24.23
N THR A 235 2.70 -26.27 -24.26
CA THR A 235 3.32 -25.54 -25.39
C THR A 235 4.77 -25.14 -25.13
N LEU A 236 5.36 -25.59 -24.03
CA LEU A 236 6.78 -25.40 -23.73
C LEU A 236 7.63 -26.44 -24.48
N ASN A 237 8.76 -26.01 -25.03
CA ASN A 237 9.77 -26.95 -25.51
C ASN A 237 10.62 -27.53 -24.35
N ASP A 238 11.46 -28.53 -24.63
CA ASP A 238 12.26 -29.21 -23.60
C ASP A 238 13.15 -28.25 -22.77
N ALA A 239 13.75 -27.24 -23.41
CA ALA A 239 14.58 -26.26 -22.73
C ALA A 239 13.74 -25.32 -21.83
N GLU A 240 12.59 -24.89 -22.32
CA GLU A 240 11.62 -24.10 -21.55
C GLU A 240 11.05 -24.86 -20.37
N LEU A 241 10.73 -26.15 -20.56
CA LEU A 241 10.27 -27.04 -19.50
C LEU A 241 11.35 -27.23 -18.43
N GLY A 242 12.61 -27.48 -18.84
CA GLY A 242 13.73 -27.57 -17.91
C GLY A 242 13.93 -26.29 -17.09
N ARG A 243 13.86 -25.12 -17.75
CA ARG A 243 13.90 -23.81 -17.07
C ARG A 243 12.74 -23.64 -16.09
N TRP A 244 11.52 -24.02 -16.48
CA TRP A 244 10.35 -23.92 -15.62
C TRP A 244 10.46 -24.84 -14.40
N GLN A 245 10.96 -26.06 -14.57
CA GLN A 245 11.19 -26.99 -13.46
C GLN A 245 12.23 -26.46 -12.47
N ALA A 246 13.35 -25.91 -12.96
CA ALA A 246 14.34 -25.28 -12.09
C ALA A 246 13.73 -24.13 -11.25
N LEU A 247 12.89 -23.28 -11.87
CA LEU A 247 12.18 -22.22 -11.15
C LEU A 247 11.19 -22.77 -10.11
N ARG A 248 10.48 -23.86 -10.42
CA ARG A 248 9.58 -24.53 -9.47
C ARG A 248 10.35 -25.09 -8.28
N VAL A 249 11.49 -25.77 -8.50
CA VAL A 249 12.35 -26.29 -7.43
C VAL A 249 12.85 -25.16 -6.54
N ALA A 250 13.40 -24.10 -7.12
CA ALA A 250 13.93 -22.99 -6.34
C ALA A 250 12.86 -22.29 -5.49
N ARG A 251 11.61 -22.20 -5.99
CA ARG A 251 10.50 -21.64 -5.20
C ARG A 251 9.93 -22.59 -4.17
N LEU A 252 9.65 -23.84 -4.55
CA LEU A 252 8.92 -24.80 -3.70
C LEU A 252 9.82 -25.53 -2.73
N HIS A 253 11.08 -25.82 -3.05
CA HIS A 253 12.01 -26.46 -2.11
C HIS A 253 12.92 -25.46 -1.41
N GLU A 254 13.45 -24.47 -2.13
CA GLU A 254 14.49 -23.57 -1.59
C GLU A 254 13.91 -22.27 -1.02
N GLY A 255 12.63 -21.97 -1.27
CA GLY A 255 11.97 -20.76 -0.77
C GLY A 255 12.47 -19.46 -1.42
N GLN A 256 13.01 -19.53 -2.64
CA GLN A 256 13.51 -18.36 -3.37
C GLN A 256 12.45 -17.25 -3.44
N GLY A 257 12.87 -16.00 -3.22
CA GLY A 257 11.97 -14.84 -3.17
C GLY A 257 11.19 -14.72 -1.86
N GLY A 258 11.59 -15.43 -0.80
CA GLY A 258 10.86 -15.44 0.46
C GLY A 258 9.58 -16.29 0.42
N GLY A 259 9.48 -17.19 -0.56
CA GLY A 259 8.40 -18.17 -0.65
C GLY A 259 8.43 -19.18 0.49
N LEU A 260 7.26 -19.70 0.86
CA LEU A 260 7.14 -20.77 1.83
C LEU A 260 7.53 -22.10 1.14
N SER A 261 8.63 -22.72 1.57
CA SER A 261 9.05 -24.02 1.03
C SER A 261 8.08 -25.13 1.45
N LEU A 262 8.05 -26.24 0.71
CA LEU A 262 7.24 -27.42 1.00
C LEU A 262 7.53 -27.97 2.40
N GLN A 263 8.81 -27.98 2.80
CA GLN A 263 9.18 -28.38 4.17
C GLN A 263 8.52 -27.47 5.21
N ALA A 264 8.69 -26.15 5.09
CA ALA A 264 8.11 -25.19 6.04
C ALA A 264 6.56 -25.17 5.97
N PHE A 265 5.99 -25.50 4.81
CA PHE A 265 4.55 -25.66 4.62
C PHE A 265 4.02 -26.86 5.39
N PHE A 266 4.66 -28.03 5.28
CA PHE A 266 4.27 -29.23 6.04
C PHE A 266 4.44 -29.03 7.55
N GLU A 267 5.57 -28.48 8.00
CA GLU A 267 5.78 -28.15 9.41
C GLU A 267 4.68 -27.23 9.96
N ARG A 268 4.18 -26.30 9.13
CA ARG A 268 3.08 -25.42 9.50
C ARG A 268 1.72 -26.12 9.51
N ILE A 269 1.49 -27.08 8.61
CA ILE A 269 0.29 -27.92 8.64
C ILE A 269 0.26 -28.72 9.95
N ASP A 270 1.38 -29.35 10.31
CA ASP A 270 1.48 -30.16 11.54
C ASP A 270 1.21 -29.30 12.78
N ALA A 271 1.88 -28.14 12.88
CA ALA A 271 1.67 -27.21 13.99
C ALA A 271 0.22 -26.70 14.08
N LEU A 272 -0.46 -26.49 12.94
CA LEU A 272 -1.88 -26.12 12.95
C LEU A 272 -2.75 -27.30 13.37
N GLY A 273 -2.44 -28.51 12.92
CA GLY A 273 -3.09 -29.75 13.31
C GLY A 273 -3.08 -29.98 14.82
N GLU A 274 -1.92 -29.76 15.46
CA GLU A 274 -1.77 -29.87 16.92
C GLU A 274 -2.61 -28.85 17.72
N THR A 275 -2.94 -27.71 17.12
CA THR A 275 -3.74 -26.65 17.77
C THR A 275 -5.24 -26.77 17.52
N LEU A 276 -5.65 -27.60 16.54
CA LEU A 276 -7.06 -27.81 16.25
C LEU A 276 -7.71 -28.66 17.34
N SER A 277 -8.98 -28.36 17.61
CA SER A 277 -9.81 -29.24 18.43
C SER A 277 -10.02 -30.56 17.69
N ASP A 278 -10.02 -31.68 18.40
CA ASP A 278 -10.36 -32.99 17.86
C ASP A 278 -11.79 -33.03 17.25
N GLU A 279 -12.66 -32.09 17.65
CA GLU A 279 -14.02 -31.93 17.15
C GLU A 279 -14.11 -31.04 15.88
N ASP A 280 -13.02 -30.40 15.44
CA ASP A 280 -13.01 -29.56 14.23
C ASP A 280 -12.69 -30.39 12.98
N GLU A 281 -13.64 -31.27 12.61
CA GLU A 281 -13.56 -32.13 11.43
C GLU A 281 -13.25 -31.33 10.15
N ARG A 282 -13.84 -30.14 10.02
CA ARG A 282 -13.61 -29.27 8.86
C ARG A 282 -12.17 -28.77 8.81
N GLY A 283 -11.60 -28.39 9.95
CA GLY A 283 -10.20 -27.97 10.04
C GLY A 283 -9.27 -29.09 9.61
N GLN A 284 -9.51 -30.31 10.10
CA GLN A 284 -8.74 -31.50 9.75
C GLN A 284 -8.83 -31.82 8.25
N ASP A 285 -10.04 -31.78 7.67
CA ASP A 285 -10.25 -32.01 6.23
C ASP A 285 -9.47 -31.01 5.36
N ILE A 286 -9.45 -29.73 5.76
CA ILE A 286 -8.71 -28.69 5.03
C ILE A 286 -7.21 -28.95 5.11
N LEU A 287 -6.68 -29.28 6.29
CA LEU A 287 -5.25 -29.57 6.44
C LEU A 287 -4.84 -30.81 5.65
N GLY A 288 -5.65 -31.87 5.65
CA GLY A 288 -5.44 -33.06 4.83
C GLY A 288 -5.42 -32.72 3.33
N ALA A 289 -6.39 -31.96 2.85
CA ALA A 289 -6.44 -31.53 1.44
C ALA A 289 -5.23 -30.66 1.04
N LEU A 290 -4.72 -29.82 1.95
CA LEU A 290 -3.51 -29.03 1.72
C LEU A 290 -2.26 -29.90 1.64
N TYR A 291 -2.17 -30.94 2.48
CA TYR A 291 -1.09 -31.91 2.45
C TYR A 291 -1.08 -32.67 1.11
N ASP A 292 -2.21 -33.26 0.73
CA ASP A 292 -2.37 -33.98 -0.54
C ASP A 292 -2.02 -33.11 -1.76
N TYR A 293 -2.45 -31.85 -1.74
CA TYR A 293 -2.14 -30.91 -2.82
C TYR A 293 -0.64 -30.62 -2.90
N ALA A 294 0.04 -30.44 -1.76
CA ALA A 294 1.47 -30.17 -1.71
C ALA A 294 2.30 -31.34 -2.27
N GLU A 295 1.91 -32.59 -1.99
CA GLU A 295 2.54 -33.78 -2.59
C GLU A 295 2.36 -33.81 -4.10
N GLN A 296 1.17 -33.47 -4.61
CA GLN A 296 0.88 -33.49 -6.05
C GLN A 296 1.67 -32.44 -6.85
N ILE A 297 1.98 -31.30 -6.24
CA ILE A 297 2.68 -30.19 -6.91
C ILE A 297 4.19 -30.17 -6.67
N ALA A 298 4.73 -31.11 -5.89
CA ALA A 298 6.17 -31.22 -5.69
C ALA A 298 6.88 -31.44 -7.05
N PRO A 299 7.89 -30.63 -7.39
CA PRO A 299 8.57 -30.67 -8.69
C PRO A 299 9.48 -31.88 -8.88
#